data_AF-A0AAT9HFL9-F1
#
_entry.id   AF-A0AAT9HFL9-F1
#
_cell.length_a   1.000
_cell.length_b   1.000
_cell.length_c   1.000
_cell.angle_alpha   90.00
_cell.angle_beta   90.00
_cell.angle_gamma   90.00
#
_symmetry.space_group_name_H-M   'P 1'
#
loop_
_entity.id
_entity.type
_entity.pdbx_description
1 polymer ?
#
loop_
_entity_poly.entity_id
_entity_poly.type
_entity_poly.pdbx_seq_one_letter_code
_entity_poly.pdbx_strand_id
1 'polypeptide(L)'
;MTTRTSAESPAAAPLLDLQVLVVAVRRRRRLWGSVALLGLLAGGAVAVLLPEPPTAVTKVLVAHEQDQPNDPGTLIRTDVALLHTTRIADQALRSLKSPEKPEDFMEHYTGPG
;
A
#
# COMPACT_ATOMS: atom_id res chain seq x y z
N MET A 1 35.15 30.44 -63.78
CA MET A 1 34.57 30.71 -62.45
C MET A 1 33.56 29.62 -62.17
N THR A 2 33.90 28.62 -61.35
CA THR A 2 33.06 27.44 -61.05
C THR A 2 32.70 27.47 -59.57
N THR A 3 31.44 27.72 -59.25
CA THR A 3 30.93 27.71 -57.87
C THR A 3 30.54 26.28 -57.49
N ARG A 4 31.25 25.72 -56.52
CA ARG A 4 30.96 24.41 -55.94
C ARG A 4 29.93 24.62 -54.83
N THR A 5 28.71 24.10 -55.00
CA THR A 5 27.70 24.06 -53.93
C THR A 5 28.19 23.08 -52.86
N SER A 6 28.41 23.58 -51.64
CA SER A 6 28.71 22.74 -50.49
C SER A 6 27.45 21.99 -50.10
N ALA A 7 27.52 20.66 -50.06
CA ALA A 7 26.43 19.83 -49.54
C ALA A 7 26.22 20.15 -48.06
N GLU A 8 24.99 20.51 -47.71
CA GLU A 8 24.58 20.83 -46.34
C GLU A 8 24.53 19.55 -45.49
N SER A 9 25.07 19.62 -44.28
CA SER A 9 25.17 18.49 -43.34
C SER A 9 23.77 18.09 -42.85
N PRO A 10 23.39 16.80 -42.83
CA PRO A 10 22.06 16.39 -42.40
C PRO A 10 21.86 16.72 -40.91
N ALA A 11 20.75 17.41 -40.60
CA ALA A 11 20.36 17.73 -39.24
C ALA A 11 20.19 16.45 -38.39
N ALA A 12 20.69 16.49 -37.14
CA ALA A 12 20.66 15.36 -36.23
C ALA A 12 19.22 14.85 -36.01
N ALA A 13 19.00 13.55 -36.20
CA ALA A 13 17.70 12.94 -35.97
C ALA A 13 17.28 13.09 -34.50
N PRO A 14 16.02 13.47 -34.21
CA PRO A 14 15.54 13.58 -32.85
C PRO A 14 15.59 12.21 -32.16
N LEU A 15 16.10 12.18 -30.93
CA LEU A 15 16.25 10.95 -30.12
C LEU A 15 14.90 10.29 -29.79
N LEU A 16 13.81 11.07 -29.78
CA LEU A 16 12.46 10.59 -29.55
C LEU A 16 11.48 11.31 -30.47
N ASP A 17 10.86 10.57 -31.37
CA ASP A 17 9.83 11.08 -32.27
C ASP A 17 8.43 10.65 -31.79
N LEU A 18 7.75 11.60 -31.15
CA LEU A 18 6.39 11.41 -30.63
C LEU A 18 5.37 11.21 -31.76
N GLN A 19 5.59 11.79 -32.95
CA GLN A 19 4.67 11.61 -34.08
C GLN A 19 4.75 10.18 -34.60
N VAL A 20 5.96 9.64 -34.75
CA VAL A 20 6.17 8.23 -35.14
C VAL A 20 5.54 7.28 -34.13
N LEU A 21 5.67 7.55 -32.83
CA LEU A 21 5.05 6.75 -31.79
C LEU A 21 3.53 6.75 -31.89
N VAL A 22 2.91 7.94 -32.01
CA VAL A 22 1.45 8.06 -32.14
C VAL A 22 0.95 7.36 -33.40
N VAL A 23 1.68 7.47 -34.52
CA VAL A 23 1.34 6.78 -35.77
C VAL A 23 1.48 5.27 -35.61
N ALA A 24 2.53 4.77 -34.94
CA ALA A 24 2.73 3.36 -34.68
C ALA A 24 1.62 2.76 -33.80
N VAL A 25 1.22 3.47 -32.74
CA VAL A 25 0.10 3.08 -31.88
C VAL A 25 -1.22 3.13 -32.65
N ARG A 26 -1.44 4.19 -33.46
CA ARG A 26 -2.64 4.35 -34.29
C ARG A 26 -2.78 3.23 -35.32
N ARG A 27 -1.68 2.83 -35.97
CA ARG A 27 -1.65 1.76 -36.97
C ARG A 27 -2.00 0.40 -36.37
N ARG A 28 -1.64 0.16 -35.10
CA ARG A 28 -1.87 -1.10 -34.38
C ARG A 28 -2.98 -1.00 -33.33
N ARG A 29 -3.95 -0.08 -33.49
CA ARG A 29 -5.05 0.14 -32.52
C ARG A 29 -5.77 -1.14 -32.08
N ARG A 30 -5.97 -2.11 -32.99
CA ARG A 30 -6.60 -3.40 -32.65
C ARG A 30 -5.76 -4.22 -31.67
N LEU A 31 -4.44 -4.28 -31.86
CA LEU A 31 -3.53 -5.00 -30.96
C LEU A 31 -3.48 -4.34 -29.58
N TRP A 32 -3.37 -3.01 -29.55
CA TRP A 32 -3.40 -2.26 -28.29
C TRP A 32 -4.73 -2.42 -27.56
N GLY A 33 -5.85 -2.40 -28.28
CA GLY A 33 -7.17 -2.68 -27.72
C GLY A 33 -7.28 -4.09 -27.14
N SER A 34 -6.77 -5.12 -27.82
CA SER A 34 -6.79 -6.49 -27.28
C SER A 34 -5.91 -6.66 -26.05
N VAL A 35 -4.75 -6.00 -25.99
CA VAL A 35 -3.87 -6.03 -24.81
C VAL A 35 -4.54 -5.32 -23.63
N ALA A 36 -5.16 -4.16 -23.86
CA ALA A 36 -5.92 -3.46 -22.83
C ALA A 36 -7.09 -4.31 -22.32
N LEU A 37 -7.83 -4.95 -23.22
CA LEU A 37 -8.94 -5.83 -22.86
C LEU A 37 -8.46 -7.05 -22.07
N LEU A 38 -7.37 -7.69 -22.49
CA LEU A 38 -6.75 -8.81 -21.76
C LEU A 38 -6.31 -8.38 -20.35
N GLY A 39 -5.67 -7.22 -20.21
CA GLY A 39 -5.28 -6.67 -18.92
C GLY A 39 -6.47 -6.40 -18.01
N LEU A 40 -7.56 -5.85 -18.57
CA LEU A 40 -8.80 -5.61 -17.82
C LEU A 40 -9.44 -6.93 -17.36
N LEU A 41 -9.52 -7.93 -18.24
CA LEU A 41 -10.08 -9.24 -17.91
C LEU A 41 -9.23 -9.96 -16.86
N ALA A 42 -7.90 -9.94 -17.00
CA ALA A 42 -6.99 -10.55 -16.04
C ALA A 42 -7.07 -9.87 -14.67
N GLY A 43 -7.07 -8.53 -14.62
CA GLY A 43 -7.21 -7.78 -13.38
C GLY A 43 -8.55 -8.02 -12.68
N GLY A 44 -9.64 -8.03 -13.45
CA GLY A 44 -10.98 -8.38 -12.94
C GLY A 44 -11.05 -9.82 -12.42
N ALA A 45 -10.43 -10.77 -13.13
CA ALA A 45 -10.36 -12.16 -12.69
C ALA A 45 -9.60 -12.27 -11.36
N VAL A 46 -8.47 -11.59 -11.21
CA VAL A 46 -7.72 -11.57 -9.94
C VAL A 46 -8.59 -11.01 -8.81
N ALA A 47 -9.30 -9.91 -9.03
CA ALA A 47 -10.15 -9.31 -8.01
C ALA A 47 -11.31 -10.22 -7.53
N VAL A 48 -11.80 -11.12 -8.39
CA VAL A 48 -12.89 -12.05 -8.06
C VAL A 48 -12.37 -13.39 -7.52
N LEU A 49 -11.22 -13.85 -8.00
CA LEU A 49 -10.66 -15.16 -7.67
C LEU A 49 -9.77 -15.14 -6.42
N LEU A 50 -9.16 -14.01 -6.06
CA LEU A 50 -8.40 -13.91 -4.82
C LEU A 50 -9.36 -13.70 -3.64
N PRO A 51 -9.42 -14.64 -2.68
CA PRO A 51 -10.18 -14.41 -1.44
C PRO A 51 -9.55 -13.26 -0.65
N GLU A 52 -10.39 -12.46 0.00
CA GLU A 52 -9.91 -11.42 0.92
C GLU A 52 -9.04 -12.03 2.01
N PRO A 53 -7.91 -11.39 2.38
CA PRO A 53 -7.06 -11.88 3.44
C PRO A 53 -7.85 -11.93 4.75
N PRO A 54 -7.80 -13.04 5.51
CA PRO A 54 -8.56 -13.17 6.75
C PRO A 54 -8.06 -12.15 7.78
N THR A 55 -8.94 -11.25 8.20
CA THR A 55 -8.65 -10.29 9.27
C THR A 55 -9.05 -10.89 10.62
N ALA A 56 -8.06 -11.18 11.46
CA ALA A 56 -8.29 -11.59 12.84
C ALA A 56 -8.24 -10.35 13.74
N VAL A 57 -9.33 -10.06 14.46
CA VAL A 57 -9.38 -8.98 15.45
C VAL A 57 -9.46 -9.57 16.86
N THR A 58 -8.60 -9.08 17.76
CA THR A 58 -8.63 -9.46 19.18
C THR A 58 -8.95 -8.23 20.01
N LYS A 59 -9.95 -8.34 20.90
CA LYS A 59 -10.31 -7.30 21.85
C LYS A 59 -9.72 -7.64 23.21
N VAL A 60 -8.83 -6.79 23.72
CA VAL A 60 -8.33 -6.87 25.10
C VAL A 60 -9.23 -5.99 25.95
N LEU A 61 -9.95 -6.59 26.90
CA LEU A 61 -10.79 -5.88 27.86
C LEU A 61 -10.05 -5.82 29.19
N VAL A 62 -9.79 -4.60 29.67
CA VAL A 62 -9.21 -4.37 31.01
C VAL A 62 -10.37 -4.22 31.98
N ALA A 63 -10.59 -5.22 32.84
CA ALA A 63 -11.55 -5.16 33.93
C ALA A 63 -10.84 -4.76 35.22
N HIS A 64 -11.26 -3.65 35.83
CA HIS A 64 -10.78 -3.20 37.13
C HIS A 64 -11.71 -3.74 38.24
N GLU A 65 -11.27 -4.75 39.00
CA GLU A 65 -12.05 -5.30 40.13
C GLU A 65 -12.17 -4.35 41.34
N GLN A 66 -11.48 -3.19 41.33
CA GLN A 66 -11.38 -2.27 42.47
C GLN A 66 -11.74 -0.81 42.14
N ASP A 67 -12.72 -0.58 41.26
CA ASP A 67 -13.18 0.78 40.95
C ASP A 67 -13.68 1.50 42.22
N GLN A 68 -12.85 2.44 42.72
CA GLN A 68 -13.25 3.38 43.75
C GLN A 68 -14.11 4.49 43.11
N PRO A 69 -15.24 4.90 43.72
CA PRO A 69 -16.23 5.77 43.08
C PRO A 69 -15.76 7.19 42.68
N ASN A 70 -14.55 7.60 43.06
CA ASN A 70 -14.15 9.01 43.07
C ASN A 70 -13.11 9.41 42.03
N ASP A 71 -12.60 8.52 41.18
CA ASP A 71 -11.70 8.91 40.07
C ASP A 71 -11.80 7.99 38.83
N PRO A 72 -12.91 8.02 38.09
CA PRO A 72 -13.11 7.16 36.92
C PRO A 72 -12.37 7.63 35.66
N GLY A 73 -11.88 8.88 35.61
CA GLY A 73 -11.39 9.50 34.37
C GLY A 73 -9.87 9.52 34.21
N THR A 74 -9.11 9.57 35.31
CA THR A 74 -7.66 9.78 35.27
C THR A 74 -6.91 8.46 35.05
N LEU A 75 -7.48 7.32 35.48
CA LEU A 75 -6.89 6.00 35.34
C LEU A 75 -6.94 5.47 33.89
N ILE A 76 -7.99 5.79 33.14
CA ILE A 76 -8.18 5.31 31.76
C ILE A 76 -7.11 5.88 30.80
N ARG A 77 -6.75 7.16 30.95
CA ARG A 77 -5.82 7.83 30.04
C ARG A 77 -4.36 7.42 30.26
N THR A 78 -4.01 7.07 31.51
CA THR A 78 -2.69 6.53 31.84
C THR A 78 -2.55 5.09 31.36
N ASP A 79 -3.61 4.29 31.41
CA ASP A 79 -3.57 2.90 30.96
C ASP A 79 -3.50 2.77 29.44
N VAL A 80 -4.17 3.63 28.67
CA VAL A 80 -3.99 3.67 27.20
C VAL A 80 -2.54 4.01 26.83
N ALA A 81 -1.87 4.85 27.62
CA ALA A 81 -0.44 5.12 27.43
C ALA A 81 0.43 3.89 27.75
N LEU A 82 0.04 3.06 28.73
CA LEU A 82 0.72 1.79 29.05
C LEU A 82 0.46 0.71 27.98
N LEU A 83 -0.74 0.67 27.37
CA LEU A 83 -1.05 -0.20 26.25
C LEU A 83 -0.11 0.04 25.06
N HIS A 84 0.32 1.29 24.86
CA HIS A 84 1.31 1.64 23.83
C HIS A 84 2.78 1.34 24.23
N THR A 85 3.02 0.51 25.25
CA THR A 85 4.38 0.08 25.60
C THR A 85 4.67 -1.32 25.08
N THR A 86 5.89 -1.55 24.63
CA THR A 86 6.34 -2.84 24.10
C THR A 86 6.25 -3.97 25.14
N ARG A 87 6.33 -3.65 26.44
CA ARG A 87 6.17 -4.63 27.52
C ARG A 87 4.75 -5.19 27.59
N ILE A 88 3.73 -4.34 27.45
CA ILE A 88 2.33 -4.78 27.46
C ILE A 88 1.97 -5.49 26.15
N ALA A 89 2.49 -5.02 25.02
CA ALA A 89 2.39 -5.71 23.73
C ALA A 89 2.99 -7.13 23.79
N ASP A 90 4.20 -7.32 24.34
CA ASP A 90 4.82 -8.63 24.52
C ASP A 90 3.97 -9.57 25.39
N GLN A 91 3.41 -9.06 26.49
CA GLN A 91 2.54 -9.85 27.35
C GLN A 91 1.22 -10.25 26.67
N ALA A 92 0.65 -9.36 25.86
CA ALA A 92 -0.54 -9.65 25.05
C ALA A 92 -0.25 -10.73 23.99
N LEU A 93 0.86 -10.59 23.26
CA LEU A 93 1.31 -11.55 22.25
C LEU A 93 1.57 -12.93 22.84
N ARG A 94 2.21 -13.02 24.03
CA ARG A 94 2.39 -14.28 24.76
C ARG A 94 1.06 -14.92 25.16
N SER A 95 0.10 -14.12 25.61
CA SER A 95 -1.24 -14.61 25.98
C SER A 95 -2.00 -15.15 24.77
N LEU A 96 -1.82 -14.51 23.61
CA LEU A 96 -2.40 -14.92 22.32
C LEU A 96 -1.60 -16.03 21.62
N LYS A 97 -0.45 -16.44 22.17
CA LYS A 97 0.50 -17.38 21.56
C LYS A 97 0.93 -16.95 20.15
N SER A 98 1.03 -15.65 19.92
CA SER A 98 1.47 -15.08 18.64
C SER A 98 3.00 -15.06 18.58
N PRO A 99 3.63 -15.49 17.47
CA PRO A 99 5.07 -15.35 17.24
C PRO A 99 5.47 -13.97 16.67
N GLU A 100 4.50 -13.05 16.52
CA GLU A 100 4.74 -11.70 16.02
C GLU A 100 5.64 -10.90 16.96
N LYS A 101 6.38 -9.94 16.40
CA LYS A 101 7.23 -9.06 17.20
C LYS A 101 6.38 -7.95 17.84
N PRO A 102 6.66 -7.56 19.10
CA PRO A 102 5.93 -6.47 19.76
C PRO A 102 5.96 -5.15 18.98
N GLU A 103 7.05 -4.85 18.27
CA GLU A 103 7.19 -3.62 17.48
C GLU A 103 6.22 -3.59 16.28
N ASP A 104 6.06 -4.73 15.60
CA ASP A 104 5.20 -4.87 14.42
C ASP A 104 3.71 -4.88 14.84
N PHE A 105 3.40 -5.55 15.96
CA PHE A 105 2.06 -5.59 16.55
C PHE A 105 1.55 -4.20 16.93
N MET A 106 2.44 -3.36 17.45
CA MET A 106 2.16 -2.00 17.89
C MET A 106 1.73 -1.05 16.77
N GLU A 107 2.06 -1.33 15.50
CA GLU A 107 1.58 -0.54 14.36
C GLU A 107 0.07 -0.68 14.12
N HIS A 108 -0.51 -1.80 14.57
CA HIS A 108 -1.91 -2.15 14.35
C HIS A 108 -2.74 -2.14 15.65
N TYR A 109 -2.07 -1.98 16.80
CA TYR A 109 -2.68 -2.03 18.11
C TYR A 109 -3.21 -0.67 18.55
N THR A 110 -4.54 -0.54 18.65
CA THR A 110 -5.23 0.68 19.09
C THR A 110 -6.07 0.40 20.35
N GLY A 111 -5.96 1.25 21.36
CA GLY A 111 -6.86 1.28 22.51
C GLY A 111 -7.84 2.46 22.42
N PRO A 112 -9.17 2.26 22.41
CA PRO A 112 -10.10 3.35 22.64
C PRO A 112 -10.00 3.77 24.12
N GLY A 113 -9.61 5.03 24.35
CA GLY A 113 -9.66 5.66 25.68
C GLY A 113 -11.02 6.27 25.99
#